data_AF-A0A963MP15-F1
#
_entry.id   AF-A0A963MP15-F1
#
_cell.length_a   1.000
_cell.length_b   1.000
_cell.length_c   1.000
_cell.angle_alpha   90.00
_cell.angle_beta   90.00
_cell.angle_gamma   90.00
#
_symmetry.space_group_name_H-M   'P 1'
#
loop_
_entity.id
_entity.type
_entity.pdbx_description
1 polymer ?
#
loop_
_entity_poly.entity_id
_entity_poly.type
_entity_poly.pdbx_seq_one_letter_code
_entity_poly.pdbx_strand_id
1 'polypeptide(L)'
;LGDKREDIMAGLHRSIILRAMSILARSGGIRNEFTFTGGVAKNEAAVKALNELVEENYGKLTLNIDPDSIYTGALGGATFAWRAVVEEGKVAEART
;
A
#
# COMPACT_ATOMS: atom_id res chain seq x y z
N LEU A 1 5.80 35.13 7.55
CA LEU A 1 6.36 33.79 7.81
C LEU A 1 5.24 32.78 7.58
N GLY A 2 5.52 31.76 6.78
CA GLY A 2 4.60 30.68 6.47
C GLY A 2 5.30 29.74 5.49
N ASP A 3 5.06 28.44 5.64
CA ASP A 3 5.59 27.44 4.72
C ASP A 3 4.88 27.55 3.37
N LYS A 4 5.59 27.17 2.29
CA LYS A 4 4.96 27.14 0.97
C LYS A 4 3.93 26.01 0.93
N ARG A 5 2.92 26.14 0.07
CA ARG A 5 1.88 25.10 -0.08
C ARG A 5 2.48 23.76 -0.50
N GLU A 6 3.51 23.82 -1.35
CA GLU A 6 4.29 22.65 -1.78
C GLU A 6 4.93 21.93 -0.58
N ASP A 7 5.51 22.67 0.35
CA ASP A 7 6.17 22.12 1.55
C ASP A 7 5.15 21.48 2.50
N ILE A 8 3.97 22.08 2.63
CA ILE A 8 2.85 21.53 3.43
C ILE A 8 2.38 20.19 2.83
N MET A 9 2.19 20.13 1.51
CA MET A 9 1.77 18.91 0.82
C MET A 9 2.81 17.79 0.90
N ALA A 10 4.10 18.13 0.76
CA ALA A 10 5.19 17.18 0.94
C ALA A 10 5.22 16.64 2.37
N GLY A 11 5.06 17.51 3.37
CA GLY A 11 4.95 17.13 4.78
C GLY A 11 3.78 16.19 5.05
N LEU A 12 2.62 16.43 4.41
CA LEU A 12 1.46 15.54 4.51
C LEU A 12 1.77 14.14 3.96
N HIS A 13 2.30 14.02 2.75
CA HIS A 13 2.68 12.73 2.18
C HIS A 13 3.68 11.98 3.07
N ARG A 14 4.70 12.67 3.56
CA ARG A 14 5.71 12.10 4.46
C ARG A 14 5.06 11.59 5.76
N SER A 15 4.14 12.36 6.35
CA SER A 15 3.45 11.97 7.60
C SER A 15 2.61 10.70 7.46
N ILE A 16 1.92 10.53 6.33
CA ILE A 16 1.08 9.36 6.05
C ILE A 16 1.95 8.12 5.89
N ILE A 17 3.04 8.22 5.13
CA ILE A 17 3.93 7.10 4.86
C ILE A 17 4.69 6.69 6.13
N LEU A 18 5.19 7.65 6.92
CA LEU A 18 5.83 7.36 8.20
C LEU A 18 4.91 6.61 9.16
N ARG A 19 3.62 6.94 9.18
CA ARG A 19 2.62 6.19 9.95
C ARG A 19 2.54 4.73 9.49
N ALA A 20 2.45 4.50 8.18
CA ALA A 20 2.40 3.15 7.62
C ALA A 20 3.69 2.36 7.94
N MET A 21 4.87 2.98 7.77
CA MET A 21 6.16 2.39 8.09
C MET A 21 6.30 2.05 9.58
N SER A 22 5.77 2.90 10.46
CA SER A 22 5.79 2.63 11.90
C SER A 22 4.97 1.38 12.27
N ILE A 23 3.86 1.13 11.57
CA ILE A 23 3.05 -0.08 11.76
C ILE A 23 3.80 -1.32 11.25
N LEU A 24 4.43 -1.21 10.08
CA LEU A 24 5.21 -2.28 9.47
C LEU A 24 6.42 -2.67 10.34
N ALA A 25 7.15 -1.70 10.87
CA ALA A 25 8.30 -1.93 11.76
C ALA A 25 7.91 -2.77 12.98
N ARG A 26 6.74 -2.50 13.58
CA ARG A 26 6.22 -3.29 14.71
C ARG A 26 5.80 -4.71 14.34
N SER A 27 5.57 -4.98 13.06
CA SER A 27 5.14 -6.28 12.53
C SER A 27 6.31 -7.13 12.00
N GLY A 28 7.56 -6.69 12.24
CA GLY A 28 8.77 -7.39 11.79
C GLY A 28 9.54 -6.71 10.66
N GLY A 29 9.08 -5.53 10.21
CA GLY A 29 9.77 -4.70 9.21
C GLY A 29 9.77 -5.29 7.80
N ILE A 30 10.64 -4.74 6.96
CA ILE A 30 10.82 -5.13 5.55
C ILE A 30 12.20 -5.76 5.40
N ARG A 31 12.32 -6.84 4.62
CA ARG A 31 13.61 -7.53 4.40
C ARG A 31 14.14 -7.40 2.98
N ASN A 32 13.35 -7.84 1.98
CA ASN A 32 13.83 -7.97 0.61
C ASN A 32 13.02 -7.10 -0.37
N GLU A 33 11.70 -7.12 -0.22
CA GLU A 33 10.78 -6.46 -1.15
C GLU A 33 9.66 -5.74 -0.40
N PHE A 34 9.19 -4.65 -1.00
CA PHE A 34 8.03 -3.91 -0.52
C PHE A 34 7.05 -3.68 -1.67
N THR A 35 5.83 -4.17 -1.50
CA THR A 35 4.77 -4.03 -2.51
C THR A 35 3.77 -2.97 -2.05
N PHE A 36 3.59 -1.93 -2.87
CA PHE A 36 2.65 -0.85 -2.62
C PHE A 36 1.46 -0.96 -3.56
N THR A 37 0.24 -1.01 -3.00
CA THR A 37 -0.99 -1.25 -3.76
C THR A 37 -2.09 -0.26 -3.39
N GLY A 38 -3.15 -0.22 -4.20
CA GLY A 38 -4.33 0.62 -3.99
C GLY A 38 -4.28 1.90 -4.82
N GLY A 39 -5.33 2.74 -4.72
CA GLY A 39 -5.49 3.91 -5.59
C GLY A 39 -4.37 4.95 -5.49
N VAL A 40 -3.64 5.00 -4.38
CA VAL A 40 -2.53 5.94 -4.16
C VAL A 40 -1.26 5.50 -4.89
N ALA A 41 -1.17 4.27 -5.39
CA ALA A 41 -0.03 3.79 -6.16
C ALA A 41 0.18 4.55 -7.49
N LYS A 42 -0.87 5.20 -8.04
CA LYS A 42 -0.76 6.09 -9.21
C LYS A 42 -0.34 7.53 -8.85
N ASN A 43 -0.19 7.87 -7.58
CA ASN A 43 0.20 9.21 -7.15
C ASN A 43 1.74 9.31 -7.10
N GLU A 44 2.32 9.99 -8.09
CA GLU A 44 3.78 10.15 -8.20
C GLU A 44 4.42 10.81 -6.98
N ALA A 45 3.78 11.80 -6.36
CA ALA A 45 4.31 12.47 -5.18
C ALA A 45 4.35 11.53 -3.96
N ALA A 46 3.30 10.73 -3.76
CA ALA A 46 3.27 9.73 -2.71
C ALA A 46 4.27 8.59 -2.97
N VAL A 47 4.38 8.12 -4.22
CA VAL A 47 5.36 7.10 -4.61
C VAL A 47 6.78 7.60 -4.41
N LYS A 48 7.09 8.85 -4.77
CA LYS A 48 8.39 9.46 -4.54
C LYS A 48 8.72 9.52 -3.04
N ALA A 49 7.82 10.06 -2.22
CA ALA A 49 8.02 10.12 -0.78
C ALA A 49 8.15 8.72 -0.15
N LEU A 50 7.49 7.70 -0.72
CA LEU A 50 7.60 6.32 -0.28
C LEU A 50 8.98 5.74 -0.58
N ASN A 51 9.48 5.92 -1.81
CA ASN A 51 10.81 5.48 -2.21
C ASN A 51 11.88 6.08 -1.28
N GLU A 52 11.84 7.41 -1.08
CA GLU A 52 12.78 8.12 -0.20
C GLU A 52 12.75 7.57 1.22
N LEU A 53 11.56 7.43 1.82
CA LEU A 53 11.43 6.93 3.18
C LEU A 53 11.83 5.46 3.34
N VAL A 54 11.54 4.61 2.36
CA VAL A 54 11.96 3.20 2.41
C VAL A 54 13.48 3.12 2.34
N GLU A 55 14.12 3.86 1.44
CA GLU A 55 15.59 3.88 1.33
C GLU A 55 16.24 4.45 2.60
N GLU A 56 15.69 5.51 3.19
CA GLU A 56 16.16 6.09 4.46
C GLU A 56 16.10 5.10 5.64
N ASN A 57 15.06 4.27 5.72
CA ASN A 57 14.81 3.44 6.90
C ASN A 57 15.29 1.99 6.76
N TYR A 58 15.32 1.44 5.54
CA TYR A 58 15.61 0.04 5.27
C TYR A 58 16.71 -0.16 4.22
N GLY A 59 17.25 0.92 3.64
CA GLY A 59 18.21 0.85 2.54
C GLY A 59 17.55 0.50 1.20
N LYS A 60 18.39 0.18 0.21
CA LYS A 60 17.89 -0.18 -1.12
C LYS A 60 17.16 -1.52 -1.09
N LEU A 61 15.88 -1.48 -1.43
CA LEU A 61 14.98 -2.63 -1.52
C LEU A 61 14.28 -2.64 -2.87
N THR A 62 13.79 -3.81 -3.29
CA THR A 62 12.93 -3.89 -4.47
C THR A 62 11.55 -3.35 -4.12
N LEU A 63 11.13 -2.32 -4.85
CA LEU A 63 9.80 -1.70 -4.71
C LEU A 63 8.90 -2.14 -5.86
N ASN A 64 7.84 -2.87 -5.52
CA ASN A 64 6.85 -3.36 -6.47
C ASN A 64 5.65 -2.41 -6.46
N ILE A 65 5.49 -1.62 -7.52
CA ILE A 65 4.41 -0.65 -7.67
C ILE A 65 3.80 -0.80 -9.06
N ASP A 66 2.63 -1.41 -9.12
CA ASP A 66 1.90 -1.60 -10.37
C ASP A 66 0.81 -0.53 -10.51
N PRO A 67 0.68 0.13 -11.67
CA PRO A 67 -0.37 1.12 -11.89
C PRO A 67 -1.76 0.53 -11.66
N ASP A 68 -2.04 -0.72 -12.03
CA ASP A 68 -3.36 -1.34 -11.92
C ASP A 68 -3.63 -1.95 -10.53
N SER A 69 -2.73 -1.72 -9.57
CA SER A 69 -2.91 -2.12 -8.17
C SER A 69 -4.11 -1.44 -7.46
N ILE A 70 -4.79 -0.49 -8.12
CA ILE A 70 -6.10 0.01 -7.67
C ILE A 70 -7.15 -1.12 -7.57
N TYR A 71 -7.02 -2.17 -8.39
CA TYR A 71 -7.96 -3.28 -8.42
C TYR A 71 -7.64 -4.38 -7.40
N THR A 72 -6.49 -4.34 -6.72
CA THR A 72 -6.02 -5.41 -5.81
C THR A 72 -7.04 -5.76 -4.74
N GLY A 73 -7.74 -4.77 -4.17
CA GLY A 73 -8.77 -5.02 -3.17
C GLY A 73 -9.97 -5.80 -3.70
N ALA A 74 -10.47 -5.42 -4.89
CA ALA A 74 -11.58 -6.11 -5.54
C ALA A 74 -11.19 -7.53 -6.00
N LEU A 75 -10.00 -7.68 -6.57
CA LEU A 75 -9.43 -8.97 -6.96
C LEU A 75 -9.26 -9.89 -5.75
N GLY A 76 -8.77 -9.36 -4.63
CA GLY A 76 -8.64 -10.10 -3.37
C GLY A 76 -10.00 -10.60 -2.87
N GLY A 77 -11.03 -9.75 -2.88
CA GLY A 77 -12.39 -10.14 -2.50
C GLY A 77 -12.99 -11.21 -3.42
N ALA A 78 -12.84 -11.05 -4.74
CA ALA A 78 -13.28 -12.04 -5.72
C ALA A 78 -12.57 -13.38 -5.55
N THR A 79 -11.25 -13.35 -5.36
CA THR A 79 -10.43 -14.56 -5.12
C THR A 79 -10.84 -15.25 -3.82
N PHE A 80 -11.07 -14.49 -2.74
CA PHE A 80 -11.53 -15.03 -1.47
C PHE A 80 -12.87 -15.76 -1.60
N ALA A 81 -13.84 -15.15 -2.28
CA ALA A 81 -15.14 -15.78 -2.54
C ALA A 81 -15.02 -17.02 -3.43
N TRP A 82 -14.18 -16.95 -4.48
CA TRP A 82 -13.93 -18.07 -5.37
C TRP A 82 -13.36 -19.28 -4.63
N ARG A 83 -12.35 -19.07 -3.77
CA ARG A 83 -11.75 -20.16 -2.96
C ARG A 83 -12.78 -20.79 -2.02
N ALA A 84 -13.62 -19.98 -1.38
CA ALA A 84 -14.67 -20.47 -0.50
C ALA A 84 -15.65 -21.40 -1.23
N VAL A 85 -16.06 -21.06 -2.46
CA VAL A 85 -17.04 -21.86 -3.22
C VAL A 85 -16.39 -23.06 -3.92
N VAL A 86 -15.26 -22.85 -4.58
CA VAL A 86 -14.65 -23.85 -5.48
C VAL A 86 -13.70 -24.78 -4.74
N GLU A 87 -12.87 -24.27 -3.83
CA GLU A 87 -11.90 -25.09 -3.09
C GLU A 87 -12.50 -25.66 -1.81
N GLU A 88 -13.31 -24.88 -1.09
CA GLU A 88 -13.86 -25.26 0.23
C GLU A 88 -15.32 -25.78 0.17
N GLY A 89 -15.97 -25.72 -1.00
CA GLY A 89 -17.33 -26.25 -1.20
C GLY A 89 -18.46 -25.49 -0.49
N LYS A 90 -18.22 -24.24 -0.07
CA LYS A 90 -19.25 -23.40 0.57
C LYS A 90 -20.28 -22.96 -0.47
N VAL A 91 -21.53 -22.87 -0.03
CA VAL A 91 -22.64 -22.38 -0.87
C VAL A 91 -22.75 -20.86 -0.71
N ALA A 92 -22.99 -20.15 -1.81
CA ALA A 92 -23.24 -18.72 -1.77
C ALA A 92 -24.57 -18.44 -1.02
N GLU A 93 -24.49 -17.69 0.08
CA GLU A 93 -25.67 -17.24 0.80
C GLU A 93 -26.37 -16.12 0.04
N ALA A 94 -27.68 -16.26 -0.18
CA ALA A 94 -28.48 -15.19 -0.75
C ALA A 94 -28.66 -14.07 0.30
N ARG A 95 -28.42 -12.82 -0.09
CA ARG A 95 -28.82 -11.67 0.73
C ARG A 95 -30.34 -11.55 0.67
N THR A 96 -31.03 -12.06 1.70
CA THR A 96 -32.41 -11.66 2.03
C THR A 96 -32.46 -10.26 2.60
#